data_AF-A0A8J5SHN6-F1
#
_entry.id   AF-A0A8J5SHN6-F1
#
_cell.length_a   1.000
_cell.length_b   1.000
_cell.length_c   1.000
_cell.angle_alpha   90.00
_cell.angle_beta   90.00
_cell.angle_gamma   90.00
#
_symmetry.space_group_name_H-M   'P 1'
#
loop_
_entity.id
_entity.type
_entity.pdbx_description
1 polymer ?
#
loop_
_entity_poly.entity_id
_entity_poly.type
_entity_poly.pdbx_seq_one_letter_code
_entity_poly.pdbx_strand_id
1 'polypeptide(L)'
;METGSVEPTSTEAIWSTPSFEPRSISVGREIFCNRSLNMRNITAVGFDMDYTLAQYKPETFEALAYHGTIEKLVNDISYPEELLMWQFDWKYMVRGLVIDKKRGNILKM
;
A
#
# COMPACT_ATOMS: atom_id res chain seq x y z
N MET A 1 14.51 -48.66 -38.27
CA MET A 1 15.21 -47.40 -38.55
C MET A 1 14.17 -46.40 -38.99
N GLU A 2 13.80 -45.48 -38.12
CA GLU A 2 13.56 -44.07 -38.44
C GLU A 2 13.37 -43.36 -37.11
N THR A 3 14.42 -42.63 -36.75
CA THR A 3 14.53 -41.73 -35.62
C THR A 3 13.93 -40.39 -36.04
N GLY A 4 12.96 -39.86 -35.29
CA GLY A 4 12.30 -38.60 -35.63
C GLY A 4 11.83 -37.83 -34.40
N SER A 5 12.81 -37.20 -33.72
CA SER A 5 12.72 -36.04 -32.82
C SER A 5 11.49 -35.85 -31.92
N VAL A 6 11.70 -36.10 -30.62
CA VAL A 6 10.94 -35.53 -29.51
C VAL A 6 11.10 -34.01 -29.55
N GLU A 7 10.00 -33.26 -29.66
CA GLU A 7 10.02 -31.81 -29.50
C GLU A 7 10.45 -31.45 -28.07
N PRO A 8 11.46 -30.59 -27.87
CA PRO A 8 11.89 -30.21 -26.55
C PRO A 8 10.84 -29.29 -25.92
N THR A 9 10.26 -29.79 -24.83
CA THR A 9 9.47 -29.05 -23.86
C THR A 9 10.37 -28.01 -23.19
N SER A 10 10.15 -26.73 -23.43
CA SER A 10 10.28 -25.60 -22.50
C SER A 10 10.49 -24.29 -23.28
N THR A 11 9.40 -23.61 -23.61
CA THR A 11 9.51 -22.18 -23.93
C THR A 11 9.84 -21.46 -22.64
N GLU A 12 11.14 -21.24 -22.41
CA GLU A 12 11.63 -20.34 -21.38
C GLU A 12 10.93 -18.99 -21.56
N ALA A 13 10.23 -18.54 -20.52
CA ALA A 13 9.65 -17.21 -20.52
C ALA A 13 10.81 -16.18 -20.52
N ILE A 14 11.05 -15.55 -21.67
CA ILE A 14 12.04 -14.50 -21.85
C ILE A 14 11.48 -13.22 -21.19
N TRP A 15 11.73 -13.04 -19.90
CA TRP A 15 11.22 -11.89 -19.11
C TRP A 15 12.00 -10.57 -19.33
N SER A 16 13.01 -10.57 -20.19
CA SER A 16 13.78 -9.38 -20.51
C SER A 16 14.24 -9.45 -21.96
N THR A 17 13.36 -9.12 -22.90
CA THR A 17 13.84 -8.65 -24.20
C THR A 17 14.57 -7.32 -23.97
N PRO A 18 15.81 -7.15 -24.42
CA PRO A 18 16.43 -5.83 -24.43
C PRO A 18 15.71 -5.01 -25.51
N SER A 19 14.60 -4.38 -25.14
CA SER A 19 13.96 -3.39 -25.99
C SER A 19 14.93 -2.21 -26.11
N PHE A 20 15.51 -2.06 -27.29
CA PHE A 20 16.47 -1.00 -27.66
C PHE A 20 15.84 0.41 -27.61
N GLU A 21 14.51 0.47 -27.61
CA GLU A 21 13.72 1.69 -27.46
C GLU A 21 13.50 2.00 -25.97
N PRO A 22 13.81 3.22 -25.48
CA PRO A 22 13.47 3.62 -24.12
C PRO A 22 11.95 3.62 -23.96
N ARG A 23 11.43 2.60 -23.28
CA ARG A 23 10.01 2.51 -22.97
C ARG A 23 9.68 3.62 -21.97
N SER A 24 8.93 4.64 -22.38
CA SER A 24 8.39 5.64 -21.47
C SER A 24 7.30 4.99 -20.61
N ILE A 25 7.71 4.46 -19.46
CA ILE A 25 6.77 3.97 -18.45
C ILE A 25 6.19 5.22 -17.77
N SER A 26 4.87 5.29 -17.61
CA SER A 26 4.29 6.35 -16.79
C SER A 26 4.76 6.17 -15.34
N VAL A 27 5.12 7.26 -14.66
CA VAL A 27 5.66 7.21 -13.27
C VAL A 27 4.80 6.34 -12.34
N GLY A 28 3.47 6.36 -12.50
CA GLY A 28 2.56 5.54 -11.69
C GLY A 28 2.62 4.02 -11.94
N ARG A 29 3.41 3.55 -12.92
CA ARG A 29 3.66 2.14 -13.22
C ARG A 29 5.12 1.74 -13.01
N GLU A 30 5.97 2.67 -12.58
CA GLU A 30 7.37 2.39 -12.26
C GLU A 30 7.49 1.65 -10.92
N ILE A 31 8.53 0.82 -10.81
CA ILE A 31 8.90 0.13 -9.56
C ILE A 31 10.21 0.74 -9.08
N PHE A 32 10.16 1.45 -7.95
CA PHE A 32 11.33 2.09 -7.35
C PHE A 32 12.16 1.10 -6.51
N CYS A 33 13.48 1.27 -6.50
CA CYS A 33 14.41 0.34 -5.88
C CYS A 33 15.41 1.08 -4.97
N ASN A 34 15.23 0.96 -3.65
CA ASN A 34 16.17 1.54 -2.67
C ASN A 34 17.45 0.71 -2.52
N ARG A 35 17.35 -0.63 -2.70
CA ARG A 35 18.46 -1.59 -2.62
C ARG A 35 18.32 -2.61 -3.72
N SER A 36 19.40 -2.95 -4.40
CA SER A 36 19.41 -3.95 -5.47
C SER A 36 18.79 -5.26 -5.01
N LEU A 37 17.83 -5.77 -5.79
CA LEU A 37 17.12 -7.02 -5.52
C LEU A 37 17.18 -7.89 -6.78
N ASN A 38 17.72 -9.11 -6.64
CA ASN A 38 17.73 -10.08 -7.74
C ASN A 38 16.46 -10.93 -7.70
N MET A 39 15.48 -10.58 -8.55
CA MET A 39 14.19 -11.27 -8.61
C MET A 39 14.29 -12.75 -9.00
N ARG A 40 15.36 -13.18 -9.67
CA ARG A 40 15.56 -14.60 -10.04
C ARG A 40 15.68 -15.51 -8.82
N ASN A 41 16.15 -14.98 -7.69
CA ASN A 41 16.39 -15.76 -6.47
C ASN A 41 15.15 -15.81 -5.55
N ILE A 42 14.06 -15.14 -5.91
CA ILE A 42 12.84 -15.10 -5.11
C ILE A 42 11.97 -16.31 -5.47
N THR A 43 11.72 -17.19 -4.50
CA THR A 43 10.93 -18.42 -4.69
C THR A 43 9.48 -18.30 -4.24
N ALA A 44 9.16 -17.28 -3.44
CA ALA A 44 7.83 -17.01 -2.94
C ALA A 44 7.61 -15.49 -2.80
N VAL A 45 6.37 -15.06 -3.04
CA VAL A 45 5.93 -13.68 -2.84
C VAL A 45 4.74 -13.71 -1.88
N GLY A 46 4.93 -13.14 -0.69
CA GLY A 46 3.85 -12.93 0.26
C GLY A 46 3.15 -11.60 -0.02
N PHE A 47 1.83 -11.59 0.09
CA PHE A 47 1.02 -10.38 0.03
C PHE A 47 0.37 -10.14 1.38
N ASP A 48 0.46 -8.91 1.86
CA ASP A 48 -0.47 -8.40 2.86
C ASP A 48 -1.81 -8.07 2.19
N MET A 49 -2.88 -8.01 2.97
CA MET A 49 -4.23 -7.77 2.44
C MET A 49 -4.58 -6.28 2.48
N ASP A 50 -4.66 -5.71 3.68
CA ASP A 50 -5.19 -4.37 3.89
C ASP A 50 -4.20 -3.31 3.38
N TYR A 51 -4.68 -2.37 2.57
CA TYR A 51 -3.86 -1.35 1.91
C TYR A 51 -2.77 -1.88 0.96
N THR A 52 -2.71 -3.19 0.72
CA THR A 52 -1.81 -3.82 -0.26
C THR A 52 -2.61 -4.41 -1.43
N LEU A 53 -3.41 -5.45 -1.18
CA LEU A 53 -4.34 -6.00 -2.18
C LEU A 53 -5.68 -5.29 -2.15
N ALA A 54 -6.22 -5.06 -0.95
CA ALA A 54 -7.46 -4.34 -0.72
C ALA A 54 -7.15 -2.86 -0.47
N GLN A 55 -7.24 -2.04 -1.54
CA GLN A 55 -7.07 -0.60 -1.42
C GLN A 55 -8.37 0.06 -0.98
N TYR A 56 -8.38 0.60 0.24
CA TYR A 56 -9.52 1.33 0.77
C TYR A 56 -9.56 2.77 0.25
N LYS A 57 -10.78 3.29 0.08
CA LYS A 57 -11.03 4.70 -0.19
C LYS A 57 -10.91 5.49 1.12
N PRO A 58 -9.91 6.39 1.27
CA PRO A 58 -9.70 7.13 2.51
C PRO A 58 -10.95 7.89 2.95
N GLU A 59 -11.68 8.47 2.00
CA GLU A 59 -12.87 9.31 2.23
C GLU A 59 -13.96 8.58 3.01
N THR A 60 -14.08 7.27 2.81
CA THR A 60 -15.10 6.44 3.45
C THR A 60 -14.54 5.62 4.61
N PHE A 61 -13.35 5.03 4.44
CA PHE A 61 -12.81 4.10 5.44
C PHE A 61 -12.26 4.83 6.66
N GLU A 62 -11.55 5.95 6.47
CA GLU A 62 -11.05 6.74 7.59
C GLU A 62 -12.20 7.45 8.32
N ALA A 63 -13.24 7.87 7.58
CA ALA A 63 -14.46 8.41 8.19
C ALA A 63 -15.14 7.37 9.09
N LEU A 64 -15.25 6.11 8.65
CA LEU A 64 -15.79 5.03 9.49
C LEU A 64 -14.97 4.86 10.78
N ALA A 65 -13.64 4.82 10.66
CA ALA A 65 -12.76 4.69 11.81
C ALA A 65 -12.87 5.89 12.77
N TYR A 66 -13.00 7.11 12.24
CA TYR A 66 -13.18 8.32 13.02
C TYR A 66 -14.47 8.27 13.84
N HIS A 67 -15.62 8.03 13.20
CA HIS A 67 -16.92 8.04 13.89
C HIS A 67 -16.97 6.94 14.95
N GLY A 68 -16.53 5.72 14.64
CA GLY A 68 -16.48 4.64 15.63
C GLY A 68 -15.55 4.94 16.81
N THR A 69 -14.46 5.68 16.58
CA THR A 69 -13.56 6.11 17.66
C THR A 69 -14.20 7.16 18.55
N ILE A 70 -14.85 8.17 17.96
CA ILE A 70 -15.54 9.22 18.71
C ILE A 70 -16.69 8.64 19.54
N GLU A 71 -17.51 7.76 18.95
CA GLU A 71 -18.59 7.06 19.66
C GLU A 71 -18.05 6.28 20.86
N LYS A 72 -16.95 5.54 20.68
CA LYS A 72 -16.30 4.81 21.78
C LYS A 72 -15.76 5.73 22.87
N LEU A 73 -15.12 6.84 22.50
CA LEU A 73 -14.57 7.79 23.47
C LEU A 73 -15.67 8.39 24.35
N VAL A 74 -16.80 8.77 23.75
CA VAL A 74 -17.92 9.38 24.49
C VAL A 74 -18.66 8.33 25.31
N ASN A 75 -19.08 7.22 24.69
CA ASN A 75 -19.97 6.25 25.33
C ASN A 75 -19.25 5.33 26.33
N ASP A 76 -18.03 4.88 26.02
CA ASP A 76 -17.33 3.88 26.84
C ASP A 76 -16.28 4.50 27.77
N ILE A 77 -15.75 5.68 27.42
CA ILE A 77 -14.62 6.33 28.11
C ILE A 77 -15.04 7.67 28.73
N SER A 78 -16.31 8.07 28.58
CA SER A 78 -16.89 9.28 29.19
C SER A 78 -16.19 10.59 28.80
N TYR A 79 -15.70 10.68 27.56
CA TYR A 79 -15.29 11.95 27.00
C TYR A 79 -16.50 12.87 26.74
N PRO A 80 -16.31 14.19 26.63
CA PRO A 80 -17.42 15.14 26.45
C PRO A 80 -18.25 14.88 25.18
N GLU A 81 -19.57 15.02 25.28
CA GLU A 81 -20.52 14.74 24.18
C GLU A 81 -20.32 15.66 22.97
N GLU A 82 -19.72 16.84 23.16
CA GLU A 82 -19.48 17.80 22.08
C GLU A 82 -18.59 17.23 20.96
N LEU A 83 -17.82 16.17 21.24
CA LEU A 83 -17.02 15.46 20.25
C LEU A 83 -17.89 14.85 19.13
N LEU A 84 -19.12 14.44 19.43
CA LEU A 84 -20.04 13.86 18.44
C LEU A 84 -20.49 14.89 17.38
N MET A 85 -20.33 16.19 17.67
CA MET A 85 -20.67 17.25 16.73
C MET A 85 -19.52 17.60 15.77
N TRP A 86 -18.33 17.03 15.98
CA TRP A 86 -17.16 17.33 15.16
C TRP A 86 -17.28 16.68 13.78
N GLN A 87 -16.72 17.35 12.77
CA GLN A 87 -16.70 16.85 11.40
C GLN A 87 -15.31 16.34 11.05
N PHE A 88 -15.26 15.17 10.41
CA PHE A 88 -14.02 14.60 9.91
C PHE A 88 -13.64 15.17 8.54
N ASP A 89 -12.39 15.64 8.42
CA ASP A 89 -11.78 16.00 7.14
C ASP A 89 -10.58 15.08 6.86
N TRP A 90 -10.75 14.17 5.90
CA TRP A 90 -9.73 13.20 5.48
C TRP A 90 -8.50 13.84 4.81
N LYS A 91 -8.56 15.13 4.45
CA LYS A 91 -7.43 15.86 3.85
C LYS A 91 -6.62 16.64 4.86
N TYR A 92 -7.10 16.80 6.09
CA TYR A 92 -6.48 17.65 7.09
C TYR A 92 -5.13 17.10 7.58
N MET A 93 -5.01 15.77 7.67
CA MET A 93 -3.78 15.08 8.09
C MET A 93 -3.09 14.39 6.92
N VAL A 94 -1.78 14.17 7.06
CA VAL A 94 -0.98 13.39 6.11
C VAL A 94 -0.30 12.22 6.81
N ARG A 95 -0.06 11.14 6.07
CA ARG A 95 0.66 9.97 6.61
C ARG A 95 2.09 10.33 7.02
N GLY A 96 2.56 9.75 8.12
CA GLY A 96 3.94 9.89 8.60
C GLY A 96 4.16 11.02 9.61
N LEU A 97 3.09 11.63 10.13
CA LEU A 97 3.19 12.62 11.22
C LEU A 97 3.53 11.95 12.56
N VAL A 98 4.18 12.71 13.44
CA VAL A 98 4.55 12.30 14.80
C VAL A 98 3.71 13.07 15.81
N ILE A 99 3.11 12.36 16.76
CA ILE A 99 2.33 12.96 17.85
C ILE A 99 3.21 13.06 19.11
N ASP A 100 3.51 14.29 19.54
CA ASP A 100 4.11 14.55 20.86
C ASP A 100 3.02 14.47 21.93
N LYS A 101 2.91 13.31 22.58
CA LYS A 101 1.93 13.08 23.65
C LYS A 101 2.16 13.93 24.90
N LYS A 102 3.38 14.43 25.13
CA LYS A 102 3.68 15.23 26.32
C LYS A 102 3.20 16.67 26.16
N ARG A 103 3.31 17.23 24.95
CA ARG A 103 2.97 18.64 24.68
C ARG A 103 1.73 18.83 23.81
N GLY A 104 1.19 17.77 23.22
CA GLY A 104 0.02 17.82 22.34
C GLY A 104 0.32 18.34 20.94
N ASN A 105 1.58 18.27 20.47
CA ASN A 105 1.96 18.75 19.14
C ASN A 105 1.83 17.64 18.09
N ILE A 106 1.54 18.05 16.85
CA ILE A 106 1.58 17.20 15.66
C ILE A 106 2.71 17.72 14.76
N LEU A 107 3.70 16.88 14.50
CA LEU A 107 4.95 17.27 13.86
C LEU A 107 5.19 16.51 12.56
N LYS A 108 5.82 17.19 11.60
CA LYS A 108 6.44 16.57 10.43
C LYS A 108 7.95 16.77 10.53
N MET A 109 8.68 15.67 10.38
CA MET A 109 10.14 15.60 10.51
C MET A 109 10.81 15.53 9.14
#